data_AF-A0A8X7T6H6-F1
#
_entry.id   AF-A0A8X7T6H6-F1
#
_cell.length_a   1.000
_cell.length_b   1.000
_cell.length_c   1.000
_cell.angle_alpha   90.00
_cell.angle_beta   90.00
_cell.angle_gamma   90.00
#
_symmetry.space_group_name_H-M   'P 1'
#
loop_
_entity.id
_entity.type
_entity.pdbx_description
1 polymer ?
#
loop_
_entity_poly.entity_id
_entity_poly.type
_entity_poly.pdbx_seq_one_letter_code
_entity_poly.pdbx_strand_id
1 'polypeptide(L)'
;MSTPAATAAATAPAMAMADSPSTSAHQLYEISMPAALLSLVSLGGLRPASGRAVHCEARSQGSSSSEQSNSSALILSTKRLPIYDQPEEPITLVETHTELERQVGSIRRSIQSSTSSLQNQVQDLTSSWIARERAMEARVRSLSVPEEPVNPGLLYVGVATLSASVFTRYRSFPIRFLAPPLFFVGSLNYFLPKTAANLANYYEELESRYAPALTGPRKSIVQSTEKIWSRTEGLVEEARDAASKGVKTGLRQVEQTSGLRVGEVLQHAKEETAKQLNDGRRAV
;
A
#
# COMPACT_ATOMS: atom_id res chain seq x y z
N MET A 1 43.07 -69.50 -27.98
CA MET A 1 43.68 -68.27 -28.51
C MET A 1 43.06 -67.13 -27.71
N SER A 2 43.51 -66.92 -26.48
CA SER A 2 44.64 -66.04 -26.11
C SER A 2 44.30 -64.59 -26.46
N THR A 3 44.25 -63.61 -25.57
CA THR A 3 44.35 -63.48 -24.11
C THR A 3 43.92 -62.03 -23.82
N PRO A 4 43.39 -61.74 -22.63
CA PRO A 4 43.04 -60.39 -22.16
C PRO A 4 44.23 -59.72 -21.44
N ALA A 5 44.19 -58.40 -21.27
CA ALA A 5 45.10 -57.63 -20.40
C ALA A 5 44.38 -56.32 -20.01
N ALA A 6 44.45 -55.76 -18.82
CA ALA A 6 44.96 -56.09 -17.48
C ALA A 6 44.26 -55.04 -16.55
N THR A 7 43.71 -55.32 -15.37
CA THR A 7 44.40 -55.62 -14.08
C THR A 7 45.37 -54.45 -13.73
N ALA A 8 45.37 -53.75 -12.60
CA ALA A 8 44.77 -53.87 -11.27
C ALA A 8 45.14 -52.59 -10.46
N ALA A 9 44.78 -52.61 -9.17
CA ALA A 9 45.33 -51.87 -8.03
C ALA A 9 44.47 -50.67 -7.58
N ALA A 10 43.61 -50.82 -6.58
CA ALA A 10 43.84 -51.09 -5.16
C ALA A 10 44.22 -49.84 -4.35
N THR A 11 43.68 -49.84 -3.12
CA THR A 11 44.27 -49.25 -1.92
C THR A 11 43.88 -47.81 -1.59
N ALA A 12 42.98 -47.70 -0.62
CA ALA A 12 42.89 -46.56 0.29
C ALA A 12 44.16 -46.46 1.17
N PRO A 13 44.57 -45.23 1.52
CA PRO A 13 44.85 -44.88 2.91
C PRO A 13 44.02 -43.63 3.28
N ALA A 14 43.23 -43.66 4.36
CA ALA A 14 43.67 -43.47 5.75
C ALA A 14 44.33 -42.10 6.02
N MET A 15 43.57 -41.26 6.73
CA MET A 15 43.99 -40.27 7.74
C MET A 15 44.80 -39.03 7.33
N ALA A 16 44.10 -37.90 7.26
CA ALA A 16 44.46 -36.65 7.94
C ALA A 16 43.15 -35.86 8.13
N MET A 17 42.45 -35.96 9.25
CA MET A 17 42.75 -35.25 10.51
C MET A 17 42.74 -33.73 10.28
N ALA A 18 41.54 -33.16 10.31
CA ALA A 18 41.30 -31.78 10.71
C ALA A 18 39.92 -31.73 11.36
N ASP A 19 39.93 -31.39 12.64
CA ASP A 19 38.78 -31.16 13.49
C ASP A 19 37.66 -30.40 12.78
N SER A 20 36.44 -30.92 12.84
CA SER A 20 35.24 -30.11 12.72
C SER A 20 34.41 -30.35 13.98
N PRO A 21 34.42 -29.41 14.92
CA PRO A 21 33.61 -29.52 16.12
C PRO A 21 32.13 -29.42 15.76
N SER A 22 31.35 -30.29 16.40
CA SER A 22 29.94 -30.10 16.65
C SER A 22 29.67 -28.68 17.15
N THR A 23 29.13 -27.84 16.29
CA THR A 23 28.53 -26.57 16.69
C THR A 23 27.17 -26.49 16.01
N SER A 24 26.19 -27.01 16.72
CA SER A 24 24.96 -26.28 17.04
C SER A 24 24.49 -25.33 15.95
N ALA A 25 23.44 -25.77 15.26
CA ALA A 25 22.49 -24.92 14.58
C ALA A 25 21.84 -23.96 15.59
N HIS A 26 22.53 -22.90 15.97
CA HIS A 26 21.96 -21.72 16.62
C HIS A 26 22.83 -20.51 16.29
N GLN A 27 22.17 -19.50 15.73
CA GLN A 27 22.65 -18.15 15.40
C GLN A 27 23.33 -17.97 14.04
N LEU A 28 22.60 -17.37 13.10
CA LEU A 28 22.79 -15.97 12.71
C LEU A 28 21.78 -15.59 11.60
N TYR A 29 20.57 -15.17 12.01
CA TYR A 29 19.87 -14.03 11.40
C TYR A 29 18.77 -13.57 12.36
N GLU A 30 19.21 -13.04 13.51
CA GLU A 30 18.42 -12.10 14.30
C GLU A 30 18.17 -10.87 13.40
N ILE A 31 16.97 -10.80 12.83
CA ILE A 31 16.49 -9.58 12.19
C ILE A 31 16.18 -8.63 13.34
N SER A 32 17.17 -7.79 13.64
CA SER A 32 17.06 -6.57 14.45
C SER A 32 15.92 -5.70 13.92
N MET A 33 14.72 -5.92 14.44
CA MET A 33 13.60 -5.00 14.36
C MET A 33 13.85 -3.86 15.36
N PRO A 34 13.88 -2.58 14.94
CA PRO A 34 14.00 -1.48 15.88
C PRO A 34 12.76 -1.44 16.78
N ALA A 35 12.99 -1.64 18.09
CA ALA A 35 12.02 -1.55 19.17
C ALA A 35 11.55 -0.10 19.44
N ALA A 36 10.97 0.56 18.43
CA ALA A 36 10.50 1.94 18.51
C ALA A 36 9.00 2.12 18.19
N LEU A 37 8.21 1.04 18.04
CA LEU A 37 6.79 1.12 17.67
C LEU A 37 5.80 0.51 18.68
N LEU A 38 6.18 0.38 19.94
CA LEU A 38 5.26 -0.02 21.03
C LEU A 38 5.34 0.94 22.24
N SER A 39 5.17 2.25 21.98
CA SER A 39 5.05 3.25 23.04
C SER A 39 4.20 4.45 22.59
N LEU A 40 2.97 4.22 22.12
CA LEU A 40 2.03 5.34 21.86
C LEU A 40 0.56 4.93 22.09
N VAL A 41 0.31 4.19 23.18
CA VAL A 41 -1.03 4.03 23.76
C VAL A 41 -0.91 4.18 25.28
N SER A 42 -0.59 5.38 25.74
CA SER A 42 -0.92 5.86 27.08
C SER A 42 -0.54 7.34 27.20
N LEU A 43 -1.49 8.24 26.91
CA LEU A 43 -1.56 9.53 27.59
C LEU A 43 -2.97 10.11 27.39
N GLY A 44 -3.92 9.52 28.12
CA GLY A 44 -5.18 10.16 28.40
C GLY A 44 -4.98 11.21 29.49
N GLY A 45 -5.31 12.45 29.16
CA GLY A 45 -5.74 13.47 30.12
C GLY A 45 -4.64 14.19 30.90
N LEU A 46 -4.21 15.35 30.40
CA LEU A 46 -3.91 16.50 31.25
C LEU A 46 -4.27 17.78 30.49
N ARG A 47 -5.27 18.45 31.06
CA ARG A 47 -5.91 19.70 30.64
C ARG A 47 -5.15 20.84 31.31
N PRO A 48 -4.52 21.79 30.58
CA PRO A 48 -4.12 23.06 31.16
C PRO A 48 -5.20 24.11 30.89
N ALA A 49 -5.49 24.85 31.94
CA ALA A 49 -6.43 25.96 31.99
C ALA A 49 -6.02 27.11 31.06
N SER A 50 -7.04 27.81 30.55
CA SER A 50 -6.88 29.01 29.74
C SER A 50 -6.27 30.15 30.55
N GLY A 51 -5.15 30.68 30.07
CA GLY A 51 -4.63 31.98 30.46
C GLY A 51 -4.63 32.88 29.24
N ARG A 52 -5.52 33.87 29.21
CA ARG A 52 -5.54 34.96 28.22
C ARG A 52 -4.22 35.72 28.29
N ALA A 53 -3.49 35.76 27.18
CA ALA A 53 -2.43 36.76 26.96
C ALA A 53 -2.95 37.79 25.96
N VAL A 54 -2.94 39.04 26.42
CA VAL A 54 -3.44 40.22 25.72
C VAL A 54 -2.46 40.61 24.62
N HIS A 55 -3.01 40.90 23.44
CA HIS A 55 -2.34 41.48 22.30
C HIS A 55 -2.11 42.98 22.59
N CYS A 56 -0.87 43.46 22.53
CA CYS A 56 -0.59 44.88 22.40
C CYS A 56 0.27 45.08 21.16
N GLU A 57 -0.34 45.70 20.17
CA GLU A 57 0.29 46.19 18.95
C GLU A 57 0.70 47.65 19.18
N ALA A 58 1.98 47.95 18.99
CA ALA A 58 2.46 49.32 18.91
C ALA A 58 3.35 49.42 17.67
N ARG A 59 2.77 49.97 16.61
CA ARG A 59 3.44 50.31 15.35
C ARG A 59 3.73 51.80 15.37
N SER A 60 5.00 52.18 15.45
CA SER A 60 5.45 53.52 15.08
C SER A 60 6.29 53.42 13.81
N GLN A 61 5.73 53.96 12.72
CA GLN A 61 6.47 54.31 11.52
C GLN A 61 7.01 55.73 11.70
N GLY A 62 8.29 55.92 11.40
CA GLY A 62 8.96 57.23 11.38
C GLY A 62 9.98 57.27 10.25
N SER A 63 9.49 57.53 9.05
CA SER A 63 10.17 58.20 7.93
C SER A 63 10.74 59.54 8.43
N SER A 64 11.82 60.17 7.98
CA SER A 64 12.71 60.06 6.82
C SER A 64 13.75 61.20 6.94
N SER A 65 14.74 61.17 6.04
CA SER A 65 15.41 62.33 5.44
C SER A 65 16.66 62.89 6.13
N SER A 66 17.78 62.39 5.62
CA SER A 66 19.02 63.10 5.32
C SER A 66 18.81 64.48 4.68
N GLU A 67 19.53 65.49 5.16
CA GLU A 67 20.21 66.47 4.31
C GLU A 67 21.36 67.14 5.09
N GLN A 68 22.56 67.01 4.54
CA GLN A 68 23.82 67.45 5.13
C GLN A 68 24.49 68.34 4.08
N SER A 69 24.44 69.65 4.29
CA SER A 69 25.25 70.61 3.53
C SER A 69 25.64 71.73 4.46
N ASN A 70 26.90 71.73 4.89
CA ASN A 70 27.55 72.92 5.42
C ASN A 70 28.96 73.00 4.86
N SER A 71 29.07 73.87 3.87
CA SER A 71 30.30 74.43 3.34
C SER A 71 31.12 75.05 4.47
N SER A 72 32.37 74.62 4.57
CA SER A 72 33.40 75.26 5.39
C SER A 72 33.99 76.43 4.61
N ALA A 73 33.92 77.66 5.15
CA ALA A 73 34.94 78.71 4.97
C ALA A 73 34.60 79.97 5.78
N LEU A 74 35.16 80.03 7.00
CA LEU A 74 35.86 81.16 7.62
C LEU A 74 35.55 82.59 7.10
N ILE A 75 34.90 83.44 7.91
CA ILE A 75 35.35 84.82 8.16
C ILE A 75 35.12 85.17 9.64
N LEU A 76 36.19 85.65 10.26
CA LEU A 76 36.33 86.11 11.64
C LEU A 76 35.48 87.37 11.90
N SER A 77 34.51 87.33 12.81
CA SER A 77 33.95 88.55 13.41
C SER A 77 33.25 88.30 14.73
N THR A 78 33.80 88.93 15.77
CA THR A 78 33.19 89.28 17.06
C THR A 78 32.70 88.12 17.92
N LYS A 79 33.39 87.90 19.06
CA LYS A 79 32.94 86.99 20.13
C LYS A 79 31.66 87.53 20.77
N ARG A 80 30.52 87.31 20.12
CA ARG A 80 29.18 87.49 20.68
C ARG A 80 28.85 86.21 21.44
N LEU A 81 28.46 86.32 22.70
CA LEU A 81 27.87 85.16 23.39
C LEU A 81 26.59 84.78 22.62
N PRO A 82 26.36 83.49 22.33
CA PRO A 82 25.13 83.06 21.68
C PRO A 82 23.94 83.44 22.56
N ILE A 83 22.93 84.10 21.98
CA ILE A 83 21.71 84.57 22.67
C ILE A 83 20.66 83.44 22.77
N TYR A 84 20.86 82.34 22.06
CA TYR A 84 19.99 81.17 22.16
C TYR A 84 20.69 80.08 22.96
N ASP A 85 19.91 79.42 23.82
CA ASP A 85 20.33 78.16 24.42
C ASP A 85 20.71 77.19 23.30
N GLN A 86 21.83 76.50 23.45
CA GLN A 86 22.25 75.50 22.47
C GLN A 86 21.16 74.43 22.39
N PRO A 87 20.78 73.98 21.17
CA PRO A 87 19.74 72.96 21.02
C PRO A 87 20.14 71.73 21.84
N GLU A 88 19.26 71.29 22.75
CA GLU A 88 19.48 70.12 23.59
C GLU A 88 20.00 68.97 22.71
N GLU A 89 21.19 68.45 23.03
CA GLU A 89 21.75 67.30 22.33
C GLU A 89 20.73 66.17 22.37
N PRO A 90 20.39 65.55 21.22
CA PRO A 90 19.45 64.45 21.20
C PRO A 90 20.05 63.31 22.02
N ILE A 91 19.44 63.04 23.17
CA ILE A 91 19.81 61.96 24.09
C ILE A 91 19.79 60.66 23.29
N THR A 92 20.97 60.16 22.92
CA THR A 92 21.10 58.86 22.30
C THR A 92 20.96 57.84 23.42
N LEU A 93 19.78 57.22 23.48
CA LEU A 93 19.47 56.14 24.41
C LEU A 93 20.42 54.97 24.10
N VAL A 94 21.56 54.92 24.78
CA VAL A 94 22.40 53.72 24.78
C VAL A 94 21.70 52.74 25.70
N GLU A 95 20.94 51.81 25.11
CA GLU A 95 20.33 50.70 25.83
C GLU A 95 21.45 49.85 26.44
N THR A 96 21.81 50.16 27.69
CA THR A 96 22.71 49.35 28.49
C THR A 96 21.93 48.13 28.96
N HIS A 97 21.78 47.15 28.06
CA HIS A 97 21.13 45.89 28.39
C HIS A 97 21.84 45.27 29.59
N THR A 98 21.11 45.15 30.69
CA THR A 98 21.62 44.51 31.89
C THR A 98 21.90 43.03 31.60
N GLU A 99 22.85 42.41 32.30
CA GLU A 99 23.17 40.99 32.12
C GLU A 99 21.93 40.07 32.24
N LEU A 100 20.95 40.48 33.05
CA LEU A 100 19.69 39.79 33.22
C LEU A 100 18.80 39.87 31.97
N GLU A 101 18.74 41.04 31.33
CA GLU A 101 17.96 41.24 30.09
C GLU A 101 18.52 40.41 28.94
N ARG A 102 19.87 40.30 28.85
CA ARG A 102 20.53 39.43 27.88
C ARG A 102 20.17 37.96 28.10
N GLN A 103 20.15 37.51 29.36
CA GLN A 103 19.77 36.14 29.71
C GLN A 103 18.30 35.85 29.40
N VAL A 104 17.37 36.72 29.81
CA VAL A 104 15.93 36.58 29.50
C VAL A 104 15.69 36.59 27.99
N GLY A 105 16.39 37.47 27.25
CA GLY A 105 16.33 37.51 25.79
C GLY A 105 16.88 36.25 25.12
N SER A 106 17.91 35.62 25.69
CA SER A 106 18.45 34.34 25.18
C SER A 106 17.49 33.17 25.42
N ILE A 107 16.86 33.12 26.60
CA ILE A 107 15.89 32.09 26.96
C ILE A 107 14.66 32.20 26.05
N ARG A 108 14.11 33.42 25.91
CA ARG A 108 12.96 33.66 25.03
C ARG A 108 13.24 33.24 23.58
N ARG A 109 14.41 33.59 23.05
CA ARG A 109 14.82 33.19 21.69
C ARG A 109 14.93 31.66 21.56
N SER A 110 15.46 30.98 22.57
CA SER A 110 15.60 29.52 22.58
C SER A 110 14.26 28.79 22.66
N ILE A 111 13.31 29.31 23.45
CA ILE A 111 11.95 28.77 23.53
C ILE A 111 11.20 29.04 22.22
N GLN A 112 11.35 30.24 21.66
CA GLN A 112 10.68 30.62 20.43
C GLN A 112 11.21 29.84 19.22
N SER A 113 12.52 29.59 19.15
CA SER A 113 13.11 28.74 18.11
C SER A 113 12.74 27.26 18.26
N SER A 114 12.68 26.75 19.49
CA SER A 114 12.24 25.37 19.73
C SER A 114 10.77 25.19 19.36
N THR A 115 9.92 26.14 19.75
CA THR A 115 8.49 26.12 19.42
C THR A 115 8.25 26.21 17.92
N SER A 116 8.95 27.10 17.21
CA SER A 116 8.82 27.20 15.76
C SER A 116 9.35 25.95 15.05
N SER A 117 10.42 25.33 15.53
CA SER A 117 10.94 24.08 14.96
C SER A 117 9.96 22.91 15.06
N LEU A 118 9.23 22.80 16.19
CA LEU A 118 8.20 21.78 16.39
C LEU A 118 6.99 22.03 15.49
N GLN A 119 6.56 23.28 15.38
CA GLN A 119 5.47 23.67 14.47
C GLN A 119 5.83 23.33 13.02
N ASN A 120 7.07 23.60 12.59
CA ASN A 120 7.54 23.28 11.25
C ASN A 120 7.53 21.75 11.00
N GLN A 121 7.99 20.92 11.94
CA GLN A 121 7.95 19.46 11.78
C GLN A 121 6.52 18.92 11.66
N VAL A 122 5.59 19.42 12.47
CA VAL A 122 4.18 19.02 12.37
C VAL A 122 3.57 19.46 11.03
N GLN A 123 3.89 20.68 10.60
CA GLN A 123 3.44 21.21 9.33
C GLN A 123 4.01 20.41 8.14
N ASP A 124 5.28 19.99 8.21
CA ASP A 124 5.95 19.18 7.18
C ASP A 124 5.40 17.76 7.10
N LEU A 125 5.08 17.13 8.23
CA LEU A 125 4.42 15.83 8.26
C LEU A 125 3.01 15.90 7.67
N THR A 126 2.27 16.95 8.04
CA THR A 126 0.91 17.18 7.55
C THR A 126 0.93 17.50 6.06
N SER A 127 1.85 18.34 5.59
CA SER A 127 1.99 18.68 4.17
C SER A 127 2.39 17.46 3.34
N SER A 128 3.31 16.63 3.84
CA SER A 128 3.70 15.37 3.22
C SER A 128 2.55 14.36 3.17
N TRP A 129 1.72 14.31 4.20
CA TRP A 129 0.54 13.46 4.22
C TRP A 129 -0.50 13.93 3.20
N ILE A 130 -0.83 15.22 3.18
CA ILE A 130 -1.75 15.81 2.19
C ILE A 130 -1.21 15.62 0.77
N ALA A 131 0.10 15.74 0.56
CA ALA A 131 0.71 15.49 -0.75
C ALA A 131 0.52 14.04 -1.21
N ARG A 132 0.67 13.07 -0.29
CA ARG A 132 0.39 11.66 -0.57
C ARG A 132 -1.10 11.43 -0.85
N GLU A 133 -1.98 12.05 -0.09
CA GLU A 133 -3.43 11.95 -0.30
C GLU A 133 -3.82 12.50 -1.67
N ARG A 134 -3.33 13.68 -2.05
CA ARG A 134 -3.56 14.27 -3.38
C ARG A 134 -2.98 13.42 -4.50
N ALA A 135 -1.80 12.82 -4.28
CA ALA A 135 -1.21 11.90 -5.26
C ALA A 135 -2.07 10.63 -5.41
N MET A 136 -2.60 10.10 -4.31
CA MET A 136 -3.54 8.98 -4.34
C MET A 136 -4.86 9.37 -5.00
N GLU A 137 -5.42 10.53 -4.69
CA GLU A 137 -6.66 11.03 -5.32
C GLU A 137 -6.46 11.19 -6.82
N ALA A 138 -5.37 11.83 -7.25
CA ALA A 138 -5.03 11.95 -8.66
C ALA A 138 -4.87 10.57 -9.33
N ARG A 139 -4.26 9.61 -8.63
CA ARG A 139 -4.08 8.24 -9.13
C ARG A 139 -5.42 7.49 -9.23
N VAL A 140 -6.25 7.53 -8.20
CA VAL A 140 -7.59 6.93 -8.19
C VAL A 140 -8.44 7.56 -9.29
N ARG A 141 -8.37 8.88 -9.45
CA ARG A 141 -9.07 9.59 -10.53
C ARG A 141 -8.55 9.20 -11.91
N SER A 142 -7.26 8.91 -12.07
CA SER A 142 -6.70 8.43 -13.33
C SER A 142 -7.08 6.98 -13.66
N LEU A 143 -7.35 6.16 -12.65
CA LEU A 143 -7.74 4.75 -12.79
C LEU A 143 -9.26 4.59 -12.96
N SER A 144 -10.04 5.49 -12.34
CA SER A 144 -11.49 5.52 -12.41
C SER A 144 -11.97 6.03 -13.76
N VAL A 145 -12.71 5.18 -14.48
CA VAL A 145 -13.32 5.54 -15.76
C VAL A 145 -14.69 6.16 -15.49
N PRO A 146 -14.98 7.40 -15.95
CA PRO A 146 -16.23 8.09 -15.67
C PRO A 146 -17.47 7.45 -16.30
N GLU A 147 -17.29 6.53 -17.25
CA GLU A 147 -18.38 5.79 -17.90
C GLU A 147 -18.92 4.62 -17.05
N GLU A 148 -18.23 4.20 -15.98
CA GLU A 148 -18.68 3.12 -15.10
C GLU A 148 -19.30 3.68 -13.82
N PRO A 149 -20.49 3.20 -13.37
CA PRO A 149 -21.07 3.62 -12.10
C PRO A 149 -20.29 3.05 -10.92
N VAL A 150 -19.24 3.76 -10.48
CA VAL A 150 -18.32 3.33 -9.42
C VAL A 150 -19.03 3.16 -8.07
N ASN A 151 -20.05 3.98 -7.79
CA ASN A 151 -20.72 4.02 -6.48
C ASN A 151 -21.44 2.71 -6.09
N PRO A 152 -22.28 2.09 -6.96
CA PRO A 152 -22.80 0.76 -6.66
C PRO A 152 -21.76 -0.35 -6.89
N GLY A 153 -20.87 -0.22 -7.89
CA GLY A 153 -19.89 -1.26 -8.23
C GLY A 153 -18.90 -1.56 -7.11
N LEU A 154 -18.31 -0.53 -6.49
CA LEU A 154 -17.39 -0.70 -5.37
C LEU A 154 -18.08 -1.29 -4.14
N LEU A 155 -19.34 -0.93 -3.90
CA LEU A 155 -20.15 -1.50 -2.83
C LEU A 155 -20.36 -3.01 -3.05
N TYR A 156 -20.70 -3.42 -4.28
CA TYR A 156 -20.85 -4.85 -4.60
C TYR A 156 -19.55 -5.63 -4.47
N VAL A 157 -18.42 -5.08 -4.90
CA VAL A 157 -17.08 -5.66 -4.66
C VAL A 157 -16.81 -5.82 -3.17
N GLY A 158 -17.13 -4.78 -2.38
CA GLY A 158 -16.99 -4.79 -0.92
C GLY A 158 -17.84 -5.88 -0.26
N VAL A 159 -19.13 -5.97 -0.63
CA VAL A 159 -20.05 -7.00 -0.12
C VAL A 159 -19.57 -8.39 -0.51
N ALA A 160 -19.20 -8.61 -1.77
CA ALA A 160 -18.67 -9.88 -2.26
C ALA A 160 -17.44 -10.33 -1.44
N THR A 161 -16.50 -9.42 -1.22
CA THR A 161 -15.28 -9.68 -0.44
C THR A 161 -15.57 -10.00 1.04
N LEU A 162 -16.46 -9.22 1.66
CA LEU A 162 -16.91 -9.44 3.04
C LEU A 162 -17.65 -10.77 3.18
N SER A 163 -18.52 -11.10 2.23
CA SER A 163 -19.21 -12.39 2.17
C SER A 163 -18.21 -13.55 2.07
N ALA A 164 -17.16 -13.43 1.25
CA ALA A 164 -16.11 -14.44 1.17
C ALA A 164 -15.34 -14.60 2.49
N SER A 165 -15.06 -13.50 3.18
CA SER A 165 -14.42 -13.52 4.51
C SER A 165 -15.28 -14.22 5.56
N VAL A 166 -16.58 -13.91 5.61
CA VAL A 166 -17.52 -14.57 6.53
C VAL A 166 -17.69 -16.05 6.18
N PHE A 167 -17.80 -16.37 4.90
CA PHE A 167 -17.98 -17.75 4.45
C PHE A 167 -16.77 -18.64 4.75
N THR A 168 -15.57 -18.08 4.64
CA THR A 168 -14.32 -18.81 4.92
C THR A 168 -13.90 -18.79 6.40
N ARG A 169 -14.70 -18.17 7.27
CA ARG A 169 -14.45 -18.08 8.72
C ARG A 169 -14.21 -19.43 9.39
N TYR A 170 -14.92 -20.48 8.96
CA TYR A 170 -14.84 -21.83 9.55
C TYR A 170 -13.96 -22.80 8.74
N ARG A 171 -13.31 -22.33 7.66
CA ARG A 171 -12.46 -23.18 6.83
C ARG A 171 -11.00 -23.11 7.29
N SER A 172 -10.18 -24.05 6.82
CA SER A 172 -8.73 -24.11 7.08
C SER A 172 -8.02 -22.77 6.86
N PHE A 173 -7.02 -22.48 7.69
CA PHE A 173 -6.22 -21.24 7.70
C PHE A 173 -5.87 -20.68 6.31
N PRO A 174 -5.31 -21.43 5.34
CA PRO A 174 -4.93 -20.84 4.04
C PRO A 174 -6.12 -20.29 3.25
N ILE A 175 -7.25 -21.00 3.23
CA ILE A 175 -8.45 -20.58 2.50
C ILE A 175 -9.03 -19.30 3.10
N ARG A 176 -8.93 -19.11 4.41
CA ARG A 176 -9.42 -17.91 5.10
C ARG A 176 -8.65 -16.64 4.70
N PHE A 177 -7.35 -16.75 4.42
CA PHE A 177 -6.54 -15.61 3.98
C PHE A 177 -6.58 -15.41 2.47
N LEU A 178 -6.66 -16.49 1.69
CA LEU A 178 -6.67 -16.39 0.23
C LEU A 178 -8.05 -16.05 -0.34
N ALA A 179 -9.15 -16.47 0.29
CA ALA A 179 -10.47 -16.28 -0.29
C ALA A 179 -10.89 -14.81 -0.41
N PRO A 180 -10.74 -13.95 0.62
CA PRO A 180 -11.10 -12.53 0.47
C PRO A 180 -10.38 -11.82 -0.68
N PRO A 181 -9.04 -11.89 -0.84
CA PRO A 181 -8.37 -11.23 -1.96
C PRO A 181 -8.72 -11.86 -3.32
N LEU A 182 -8.92 -13.17 -3.40
CA LEU A 182 -9.37 -13.81 -4.65
C LEU A 182 -10.77 -13.33 -5.05
N PHE A 183 -11.68 -13.25 -4.09
CA PHE A 183 -13.04 -12.75 -4.33
C PHE A 183 -13.06 -11.26 -4.64
N PHE A 184 -12.16 -10.48 -4.04
CA PHE A 184 -11.96 -9.07 -4.36
C PHE A 184 -11.53 -8.89 -5.82
N VAL A 185 -10.49 -9.60 -6.26
CA VAL A 185 -10.00 -9.50 -7.66
C VAL A 185 -11.06 -10.00 -8.65
N GLY A 186 -11.73 -11.12 -8.34
CA GLY A 186 -12.79 -11.66 -9.18
C GLY A 186 -14.00 -10.72 -9.29
N SER A 187 -14.48 -10.19 -8.18
CA SER A 187 -15.60 -9.25 -8.17
C SER A 187 -15.24 -7.90 -8.79
N LEU A 188 -14.00 -7.44 -8.65
CA LEU A 188 -13.51 -6.23 -9.31
C LEU A 188 -13.57 -6.37 -10.84
N ASN A 189 -13.10 -7.51 -11.37
CA ASN A 189 -13.18 -7.79 -12.82
C ASN A 189 -14.64 -7.94 -13.31
N TYR A 190 -15.53 -8.47 -12.47
CA TYR A 190 -16.93 -8.65 -12.82
C TYR A 190 -17.74 -7.33 -12.82
N PHE A 191 -17.61 -6.51 -11.77
CA PHE A 191 -18.41 -5.29 -11.61
C PHE A 191 -17.77 -4.05 -12.23
N LEU A 192 -16.45 -4.01 -12.37
CA LEU A 192 -15.69 -2.85 -12.85
C LEU A 192 -14.60 -3.28 -13.86
N PRO A 193 -14.98 -3.83 -15.03
CA PRO A 193 -14.04 -4.43 -15.97
C PRO A 193 -13.04 -3.43 -16.55
N LYS A 194 -13.44 -2.18 -16.88
CA LYS A 194 -12.50 -1.18 -17.42
C LYS A 194 -11.52 -0.73 -16.35
N THR A 195 -12.00 -0.52 -15.12
CA THR A 195 -11.14 -0.16 -13.98
C THR A 195 -10.14 -1.28 -13.68
N ALA A 196 -10.56 -2.54 -13.71
CA ALA A 196 -9.69 -3.69 -13.51
C ALA A 196 -8.60 -3.77 -14.60
N ALA A 197 -8.94 -3.55 -15.87
CA ALA A 197 -7.98 -3.53 -16.98
C ALA A 197 -6.96 -2.38 -16.84
N ASN A 198 -7.42 -1.18 -16.48
CA ASN A 198 -6.52 -0.04 -16.24
C ASN A 198 -5.56 -0.29 -15.07
N LEU A 199 -6.07 -0.91 -13.99
CA LEU A 199 -5.25 -1.29 -12.84
C LEU A 199 -4.22 -2.36 -13.20
N ALA A 200 -4.59 -3.34 -14.03
CA ALA A 200 -3.68 -4.37 -14.52
C ALA A 200 -2.56 -3.77 -15.39
N ASN A 201 -2.90 -2.84 -16.29
CA ASN A 201 -1.92 -2.13 -17.11
C ASN A 201 -0.95 -1.30 -16.26
N TYR A 202 -1.47 -0.61 -15.24
CA TYR A 202 -0.63 0.13 -14.30
C TYR A 202 0.30 -0.78 -13.50
N TYR A 203 -0.20 -1.94 -13.06
CA TYR A 203 0.62 -2.92 -12.36
C TYR A 203 1.73 -3.46 -13.27
N GLU A 204 1.45 -3.70 -14.56
CA GLU A 204 2.46 -4.11 -15.54
C GLU A 204 3.52 -3.03 -15.78
N GLU A 205 3.14 -1.76 -15.82
CA GLU A 205 4.08 -0.63 -15.91
C GLU A 205 5.00 -0.55 -14.67
N LEU A 206 4.43 -0.69 -13.48
CA LEU A 206 5.18 -0.73 -12.22
C LEU A 206 6.14 -1.92 -12.15
N GLU A 207 5.67 -3.10 -12.52
CA GLU A 207 6.47 -4.32 -12.55
C GLU A 207 7.65 -4.16 -13.52
N SER A 208 7.39 -3.62 -14.72
CA SER A 208 8.44 -3.37 -15.72
C SER A 208 9.49 -2.37 -15.24
N ARG A 209 9.08 -1.38 -14.43
CA ARG A 209 9.97 -0.31 -13.94
C ARG A 209 10.80 -0.73 -12.73
N TYR A 210 10.21 -1.47 -11.78
CA TYR A 210 10.85 -1.77 -10.50
C TYR A 210 11.27 -3.23 -10.32
N ALA A 211 10.63 -4.17 -11.01
CA ALA A 211 10.86 -5.60 -10.83
C ALA A 211 10.78 -6.40 -12.16
N PRO A 212 11.66 -6.11 -13.14
CA PRO A 212 11.60 -6.76 -14.46
C PRO A 212 11.80 -8.28 -14.41
N ALA A 213 12.40 -8.81 -13.33
CA ALA A 213 12.57 -10.24 -13.11
C ALA A 213 11.24 -10.99 -12.97
N LEU A 214 10.16 -10.33 -12.51
CA LEU A 214 8.86 -10.96 -12.29
C LEU A 214 7.98 -10.98 -13.55
N THR A 215 8.24 -10.08 -14.50
CA THR A 215 7.43 -9.89 -15.70
C THR A 215 7.39 -11.12 -16.59
N GLY A 216 8.53 -11.80 -16.79
CA GLY A 216 8.63 -13.00 -17.62
C GLY A 216 7.77 -14.16 -17.09
N PRO A 217 8.00 -14.61 -15.84
CA PRO A 217 7.18 -15.65 -15.21
C PRO A 217 5.68 -15.34 -15.23
N ARG A 218 5.28 -14.10 -14.88
CA ARG A 218 3.87 -13.70 -14.89
C ARG A 218 3.24 -13.83 -16.27
N LYS A 219 3.89 -13.30 -17.31
CA LYS A 219 3.38 -13.38 -18.70
C LYS A 219 3.18 -14.83 -19.14
N SER A 220 4.09 -15.74 -18.77
CA SER A 220 3.94 -17.16 -19.08
C SER A 220 2.73 -17.80 -18.39
N ILE A 221 2.42 -17.42 -17.14
CA ILE A 221 1.25 -17.89 -16.39
C ILE A 221 -0.04 -17.36 -17.00
N VAL A 222 -0.07 -16.07 -17.38
CA VAL A 222 -1.24 -15.45 -17.99
C VAL A 222 -1.55 -16.13 -19.34
N GLN A 223 -0.55 -16.30 -20.20
CA GLN A 223 -0.71 -16.98 -21.50
C GLN A 223 -1.12 -18.45 -21.32
N SER A 224 -0.64 -19.12 -20.29
CA SER A 224 -1.03 -20.50 -19.99
C SER A 224 -2.49 -20.56 -19.51
N THR A 225 -2.92 -19.59 -18.70
CA THR A 225 -4.31 -19.48 -18.22
C THR A 225 -5.29 -19.23 -19.38
N GLU A 226 -4.94 -18.37 -20.33
CA GLU A 226 -5.78 -18.10 -21.50
C GLU A 226 -6.00 -19.36 -22.35
N LYS A 227 -4.94 -20.16 -22.54
CA LYS A 227 -5.01 -21.46 -23.22
C LYS A 227 -5.83 -22.49 -22.45
N ILE A 228 -5.84 -22.44 -21.13
CA ILE A 228 -6.69 -23.31 -20.29
C ILE A 228 -8.15 -22.91 -20.42
N TRP A 229 -8.44 -21.61 -20.46
CA TRP A 229 -9.81 -21.11 -20.60
C TRP A 229 -10.45 -21.59 -21.91
N SER A 230 -9.74 -21.46 -23.03
CA SER A 230 -10.22 -21.97 -24.33
C SER A 230 -10.36 -23.49 -24.37
N ARG A 231 -9.55 -24.24 -23.61
CA ARG A 231 -9.69 -25.70 -23.48
C ARG A 231 -10.86 -26.11 -22.59
N THR A 232 -11.26 -25.26 -21.65
CA THR A 232 -12.37 -25.54 -20.73
C THR A 232 -13.69 -25.72 -21.49
N GLU A 233 -13.91 -24.90 -22.52
CA GLU A 233 -15.11 -25.00 -23.36
C GLU A 233 -15.22 -26.36 -24.06
N GLY A 234 -14.12 -26.86 -24.63
CA GLY A 234 -14.07 -28.20 -25.22
C GLY A 234 -14.20 -29.33 -24.18
N LEU A 235 -13.66 -29.12 -22.98
CA LEU A 235 -13.70 -30.11 -21.90
C LEU A 235 -15.11 -30.28 -21.32
N VAL A 236 -15.97 -29.26 -21.32
CA VAL A 236 -17.36 -29.36 -20.83
C VAL A 236 -18.17 -30.30 -21.72
N GLU A 237 -18.02 -30.17 -23.04
CA GLU A 237 -18.72 -31.05 -23.98
C GLU A 237 -18.18 -32.48 -23.89
N GLU A 238 -16.86 -32.64 -23.79
CA GLU A 238 -16.22 -33.95 -23.60
C GLU A 238 -16.61 -34.59 -22.25
N ALA A 239 -16.72 -33.81 -21.18
CA ALA A 239 -17.15 -34.28 -19.86
C ALA A 239 -18.62 -34.72 -19.86
N ARG A 240 -19.49 -34.00 -20.57
CA ARG A 240 -20.89 -34.38 -20.74
C ARG A 240 -21.01 -35.71 -21.49
N ASP A 241 -20.24 -35.87 -22.55
CA ASP A 241 -20.20 -37.10 -23.34
C ASP A 241 -19.61 -38.26 -22.54
N ALA A 242 -18.51 -38.04 -21.82
CA ALA A 242 -17.87 -39.02 -20.97
C ALA A 242 -18.78 -39.45 -19.81
N ALA A 243 -19.52 -38.50 -19.21
CA ALA A 243 -20.51 -38.81 -18.17
C ALA A 243 -21.67 -39.64 -18.72
N SER A 244 -22.20 -39.29 -19.91
CA SER A 244 -23.28 -40.06 -20.54
C SER A 244 -22.83 -41.48 -20.92
N LYS A 245 -21.58 -41.64 -21.39
CA LYS A 245 -20.96 -42.93 -21.69
C LYS A 245 -20.69 -43.71 -20.41
N GLY A 246 -20.18 -43.08 -19.35
CA GLY A 246 -19.92 -43.70 -18.06
C GLY A 246 -21.18 -44.24 -17.39
N VAL A 247 -22.26 -43.47 -17.41
CA VAL A 247 -23.57 -43.91 -16.92
C VAL A 247 -24.07 -45.12 -17.73
N LYS A 248 -24.02 -45.07 -19.06
CA LYS A 248 -24.41 -46.20 -19.93
C LYS A 248 -23.57 -47.45 -19.70
N THR A 249 -22.26 -47.31 -19.52
CA THR A 249 -21.35 -48.43 -19.26
C THR A 249 -21.57 -49.02 -17.87
N GLY A 250 -21.80 -48.19 -16.86
CA GLY A 250 -22.15 -48.64 -15.50
C GLY A 250 -23.47 -49.42 -15.48
N LEU A 251 -24.50 -48.93 -16.19
CA LEU A 251 -25.78 -49.62 -16.35
C LEU A 251 -25.60 -50.98 -17.04
N ARG A 252 -24.79 -51.05 -18.11
CA ARG A 252 -24.50 -52.31 -18.81
C ARG A 252 -23.72 -53.32 -17.96
N GLN A 253 -22.78 -52.86 -17.14
CA GLN A 253 -22.01 -53.75 -16.26
C GLN A 253 -22.90 -54.38 -15.19
N VAL A 254 -23.84 -53.60 -14.64
CA VAL A 254 -24.85 -54.09 -13.70
C VAL A 254 -25.81 -55.07 -14.38
N GLU A 255 -26.24 -54.79 -15.61
CA GLU A 255 -27.09 -55.68 -16.41
C GLU A 255 -26.40 -57.02 -16.73
N GLN A 256 -25.11 -57.01 -17.08
CA GLN A 256 -24.34 -58.23 -17.34
C GLN A 256 -24.10 -59.07 -16.07
N THR A 257 -23.94 -58.44 -14.91
CA THR A 257 -23.66 -59.14 -13.65
C THR A 257 -24.94 -59.63 -12.96
N SER A 258 -26.03 -58.87 -13.08
CA SER A 258 -27.31 -59.18 -12.41
C SER A 258 -28.34 -59.87 -13.32
N GLY A 259 -28.12 -59.89 -14.63
CA GLY A 259 -29.08 -60.39 -15.62
C GLY A 259 -30.37 -59.56 -15.74
N LEU A 260 -30.49 -58.45 -15.00
CA LEU A 260 -31.67 -57.58 -14.98
C LEU A 260 -31.52 -56.43 -15.99
N ARG A 261 -32.56 -56.22 -16.80
CA ARG A 261 -32.64 -55.23 -17.90
C ARG A 261 -32.86 -53.80 -17.42
N VAL A 262 -32.03 -53.30 -16.50
CA VAL A 262 -32.23 -51.99 -15.83
C VAL A 262 -32.12 -50.81 -16.79
N GLY A 263 -31.31 -50.94 -17.86
CA GLY A 263 -31.14 -49.89 -18.86
C GLY A 263 -32.37 -49.64 -19.73
N GLU A 264 -33.15 -50.68 -20.01
CA GLU A 264 -34.34 -50.63 -20.87
C GLU A 264 -35.52 -49.98 -20.13
N VAL A 265 -35.76 -50.37 -18.87
CA VAL A 265 -36.84 -49.81 -18.04
C VAL A 265 -36.64 -48.32 -17.78
N LEU A 266 -35.40 -47.88 -17.58
CA LEU A 266 -35.07 -46.48 -17.31
C LEU A 266 -35.25 -45.59 -18.55
N GLN A 267 -35.01 -46.14 -19.75
CA GLN A 267 -35.28 -45.45 -21.01
C GLN A 267 -36.79 -45.31 -21.25
N HIS A 268 -37.56 -46.38 -21.02
CA HIS A 268 -39.02 -46.34 -21.17
C HIS A 268 -39.67 -45.34 -20.21
N ALA A 269 -39.24 -45.31 -18.94
CA ALA A 269 -39.72 -44.33 -17.96
C ALA A 269 -39.40 -42.88 -18.37
N LYS A 270 -38.23 -42.64 -18.97
CA LYS A 270 -37.84 -41.32 -19.47
C LYS A 270 -38.71 -40.88 -20.65
N GLU A 271 -39.03 -41.79 -21.57
CA GLU A 271 -39.90 -41.52 -22.71
C GLU A 271 -41.35 -41.24 -22.30
N GLU A 272 -41.88 -41.97 -21.31
CA GLU A 272 -43.20 -41.71 -20.73
C GLU A 272 -43.27 -40.33 -20.07
N THR A 273 -42.25 -39.98 -19.28
CA THR A 273 -42.18 -38.67 -18.62
C THR A 273 -42.08 -37.53 -19.66
N ALA A 274 -41.34 -37.75 -20.75
CA ALA A 274 -41.22 -36.78 -21.84
C ALA A 274 -42.53 -36.58 -22.61
N LYS A 275 -43.30 -37.65 -22.83
CA LYS A 275 -44.65 -37.56 -23.41
C LYS A 275 -45.60 -36.79 -22.49
N GLN A 276 -45.62 -37.11 -21.19
CA GLN A 276 -46.47 -36.42 -20.21
C GLN A 276 -46.15 -34.92 -20.11
N LEU A 277 -44.87 -34.54 -20.15
CA LEU A 277 -44.47 -33.12 -20.14
C LEU A 277 -44.91 -32.39 -21.42
N ASN A 278 -44.88 -33.07 -22.56
CA ASN A 278 -45.30 -32.49 -23.85
C ASN A 278 -46.82 -32.34 -23.94
N ASP A 279 -47.57 -33.33 -23.48
CA ASP A 279 -49.02 -33.26 -23.40
C ASP A 279 -49.48 -32.19 -22.39
N GLY A 280 -48.80 -32.07 -21.25
CA GLY A 280 -49.03 -30.98 -20.29
C GLY A 280 -48.71 -29.59 -20.84
N ARG A 281 -47.72 -29.46 -21.73
CA ARG A 281 -47.39 -28.20 -22.42
C ARG A 281 -48.39 -27.85 -23.52
N ARG A 282 -49.04 -28.83 -24.15
CA ARG A 282 -50.09 -28.62 -25.17
C ARG A 282 -51.45 -28.29 -24.58
N ALA A 283 -51.66 -28.58 -23.29
CA ALA A 283 -52.90 -28.31 -22.57
C ALA A 283 -52.95 -26.91 -21.92
N VAL A 284 -51.88 -26.12 -22.01
CA VAL A 284 -51.77 -24.71 -21.58
C VAL A 284 -51.77 -23.82 -22.80
#